data_AF-A0A124IHY3-F1
#
_entry.id   AF-A0A124IHY3-F1
#
_cell.length_a   1.000
_cell.length_b   1.000
_cell.length_c   1.000
_cell.angle_alpha   90.00
_cell.angle_beta   90.00
_cell.angle_gamma   90.00
#
_symmetry.space_group_name_H-M   'P 1'
#
loop_
_entity.id
_entity.type
_entity.pdbx_description
1 polymer ?
#
loop_
_entity_poly.entity_id
_entity_poly.type
_entity_poly.pdbx_seq_one_letter_code
_entity_poly.pdbx_strand_id
1 'polypeptide(L)'
;MKRLLMVSLAGTLAGTLAACQPEPAAEPVVEEAAEAAPVTVANGTPVGTFAVTNADGTAGTTVINADGTYTDTDSEGNLVAEGTWAVVEGKTCFTPTTEGQTAMCYTESAPAEDGSFTATPDEGDPVTVRPAAAAQ
;
A
#
# COMPACT_ATOMS: atom_id res chain seq x y z
N MET A 1 46.80 -24.72 4.66
CA MET A 1 47.23 -25.99 4.02
C MET A 1 47.74 -26.96 5.08
N LYS A 2 46.98 -28.01 5.41
CA LYS A 2 47.54 -29.26 5.96
C LYS A 2 46.50 -30.36 5.76
N ARG A 3 46.93 -31.40 5.04
CA ARG A 3 46.15 -32.57 4.60
C ARG A 3 46.06 -33.58 5.74
N LEU A 4 44.93 -34.27 5.88
CA LEU A 4 44.80 -35.60 6.48
C LEU A 4 43.46 -36.20 5.96
N LEU A 5 43.47 -36.96 4.86
CA LEU A 5 43.61 -38.42 4.76
C LEU A 5 42.42 -39.21 5.35
N MET A 6 41.67 -39.83 4.43
CA MET A 6 40.78 -40.98 4.57
C MET A 6 41.35 -42.11 5.43
N VAL A 7 40.50 -42.82 6.19
CA VAL A 7 40.49 -44.30 6.26
C VAL A 7 39.07 -44.79 6.56
N SER A 8 38.56 -45.60 5.65
CA SER A 8 37.38 -46.46 5.71
C SER A 8 37.73 -47.81 6.33
N LEU A 9 36.89 -48.42 7.18
CA LEU A 9 36.53 -49.86 7.10
C LEU A 9 35.48 -50.30 8.15
N ALA A 10 34.40 -50.90 7.62
CA ALA A 10 33.67 -52.11 8.04
C ALA A 10 33.30 -52.39 9.51
N GLY A 11 32.02 -52.75 9.71
CA GLY A 11 31.57 -53.50 10.90
C GLY A 11 30.05 -53.57 11.08
N THR A 12 29.34 -54.22 10.15
CA THR A 12 27.94 -54.66 10.33
C THR A 12 27.88 -55.88 11.27
N LEU A 13 27.07 -55.84 12.33
CA LEU A 13 26.26 -57.00 12.78
C LEU A 13 25.21 -56.65 13.88
N ALA A 14 23.98 -57.08 13.61
CA ALA A 14 22.91 -57.54 14.50
C ALA A 14 22.22 -56.54 15.46
N GLY A 15 20.93 -56.34 15.21
CA GLY A 15 20.03 -55.47 15.97
C GLY A 15 19.43 -56.09 17.22
N THR A 16 18.92 -55.19 18.07
CA THR A 16 17.91 -55.47 19.08
C THR A 16 16.85 -54.37 19.01
N LEU A 17 15.60 -54.78 18.94
CA LEU A 17 14.41 -53.93 18.93
C LEU A 17 14.21 -53.32 20.32
N ALA A 18 14.24 -51.99 20.47
CA ALA A 18 13.49 -51.27 21.50
C ALA A 18 13.60 -49.75 21.32
N ALA A 19 12.45 -49.08 21.44
CA ALA A 19 12.25 -47.63 21.57
C ALA A 19 12.44 -46.78 20.29
N CYS A 20 11.52 -46.97 19.34
CA CYS A 20 11.09 -45.89 18.46
C CYS A 20 10.34 -44.86 19.32
N GLN A 21 11.03 -43.82 19.76
CA GLN A 21 10.41 -42.64 20.35
C GLN A 21 9.95 -41.77 19.18
N PRO A 22 8.64 -41.50 19.01
CA PRO A 22 8.24 -40.49 18.04
C PRO A 22 8.73 -39.14 18.57
N GLU A 23 9.73 -38.59 17.90
CA GLU A 23 10.05 -37.17 17.96
C GLU A 23 8.77 -36.42 17.59
N PRO A 24 8.27 -35.50 18.43
CA PRO A 24 7.13 -34.70 18.05
C PRO A 24 7.58 -33.90 16.83
N ALA A 25 7.02 -34.26 15.67
CA ALA A 25 7.05 -33.41 14.49
C ALA A 25 6.60 -32.04 14.98
N ALA A 26 7.48 -31.04 14.85
CA ALA A 26 7.09 -29.66 15.01
C ALA A 26 5.92 -29.44 14.05
N GLU A 27 4.73 -29.31 14.61
CA GLU A 27 3.55 -28.91 13.86
C GLU A 27 3.93 -27.61 13.15
N PRO A 28 3.69 -27.48 11.85
CA PRO A 28 3.89 -26.21 11.18
C PRO A 28 3.00 -25.21 11.90
N VAL A 29 3.62 -24.28 12.63
CA VAL A 29 2.95 -23.08 13.11
C VAL A 29 2.49 -22.39 11.84
N VAL A 30 1.20 -22.54 11.55
CA VAL A 30 0.53 -21.72 10.55
C VAL A 30 0.57 -20.32 11.14
N GLU A 31 1.57 -19.54 10.73
CA GLU A 31 1.51 -18.09 10.82
C GLU A 31 0.28 -17.68 10.03
N GLU A 32 -0.81 -17.44 10.76
CA GLU A 32 -1.98 -16.75 10.26
C GLU A 32 -1.48 -15.40 9.76
N ALA A 33 -1.28 -15.30 8.43
CA ALA A 33 -0.92 -14.06 7.77
C ALA A 33 -2.04 -13.07 8.05
N ALA A 34 -1.83 -12.19 9.02
CA ALA A 34 -2.76 -11.12 9.33
C ALA A 34 -2.99 -10.33 8.05
N GLU A 35 -4.23 -10.35 7.55
CA GLU A 35 -4.64 -9.59 6.39
C GLU A 35 -4.46 -8.10 6.72
N ALA A 36 -3.55 -7.44 6.01
CA ALA A 36 -3.25 -6.03 6.24
C ALA A 36 -4.52 -5.21 6.00
N ALA A 37 -4.86 -4.32 6.95
CA ALA A 37 -6.01 -3.43 6.80
C ALA A 37 -5.89 -2.60 5.52
N PRO A 38 -6.99 -2.36 4.78
CA PRO A 38 -6.96 -1.56 3.57
C PRO A 38 -6.49 -0.13 3.87
N VAL A 39 -5.56 0.36 3.05
CA VAL A 39 -5.09 1.75 3.13
C VAL A 39 -6.17 2.66 2.56
N THR A 40 -6.53 3.70 3.31
CA THR A 40 -7.63 4.62 2.99
C THR A 40 -7.20 6.07 3.20
N VAL A 41 -7.83 6.99 2.46
CA VAL A 41 -7.77 8.43 2.74
C VAL A 41 -8.64 8.79 3.95
N ALA A 42 -8.63 10.04 4.39
CA ALA A 42 -9.18 10.41 5.69
C ALA A 42 -10.71 10.17 5.84
N ASN A 43 -11.49 10.26 4.75
CA ASN A 43 -12.92 9.88 4.78
C ASN A 43 -13.19 8.35 4.70
N GLY A 44 -12.14 7.52 4.72
CA GLY A 44 -12.25 6.06 4.65
C GLY A 44 -12.36 5.49 3.22
N THR A 45 -12.27 6.31 2.18
CA THR A 45 -12.24 5.83 0.80
C THR A 45 -10.92 5.06 0.54
N PRO A 46 -10.95 3.86 -0.05
CA PRO A 46 -9.73 3.13 -0.42
C PRO A 46 -8.87 3.92 -1.40
N VAL A 47 -7.55 3.81 -1.27
CA VAL A 47 -6.61 4.40 -2.23
C VAL A 47 -6.80 3.83 -3.64
N GLY A 48 -6.42 4.59 -4.66
CA GLY A 48 -6.60 4.21 -6.06
C GLY A 48 -6.46 5.38 -7.02
N THR A 49 -7.05 5.23 -8.21
CA THR A 49 -7.09 6.28 -9.24
C THR A 49 -8.41 7.05 -9.15
N PHE A 50 -8.32 8.37 -9.16
CA PHE A 50 -9.46 9.27 -9.04
C PHE A 50 -9.46 10.31 -10.14
N ALA A 51 -10.62 10.58 -10.72
CA ALA A 51 -10.85 11.81 -11.48
C ALA A 51 -11.11 12.95 -10.49
N VAL A 52 -10.39 14.06 -10.66
CA VAL A 52 -10.55 15.27 -9.84
C VAL A 52 -11.08 16.38 -10.75
N THR A 53 -12.12 17.08 -10.30
CA THR A 53 -12.71 18.22 -11.01
C THR A 53 -12.65 19.46 -10.12
N ASN A 54 -11.95 20.48 -10.61
CA ASN A 54 -11.82 21.78 -9.95
C ASN A 54 -13.11 22.60 -10.09
N ALA A 55 -13.22 23.67 -9.29
CA ALA A 55 -14.38 24.55 -9.30
C ALA A 55 -14.64 25.24 -10.65
N ASP A 56 -13.59 25.47 -11.45
CA ASP A 56 -13.68 26.05 -12.80
C ASP A 56 -14.05 25.01 -13.88
N GLY A 57 -14.26 23.75 -13.48
CA GLY A 57 -14.60 22.63 -14.36
C GLY A 57 -13.40 21.97 -15.05
N THR A 58 -12.18 22.47 -14.84
CA THR A 58 -10.98 21.75 -15.27
C THR A 58 -10.87 20.43 -14.52
N ALA A 59 -10.37 19.40 -15.21
CA ALA A 59 -10.27 18.06 -14.65
C ALA A 59 -8.86 17.49 -14.82
N GLY A 60 -8.49 16.64 -13.87
CA GLY A 60 -7.25 15.89 -13.87
C GLY A 60 -7.46 14.51 -13.25
N THR A 61 -6.36 13.78 -13.07
CA THR A 61 -6.33 12.48 -12.42
C THR A 61 -5.37 12.53 -11.25
N THR A 62 -5.80 12.00 -10.11
CA THR A 62 -4.94 11.75 -8.95
C THR A 62 -4.84 10.24 -8.74
N VAL A 63 -3.63 9.71 -8.66
CA VAL A 63 -3.34 8.34 -8.25
C VAL A 63 -2.77 8.39 -6.85
N ILE A 64 -3.43 7.73 -5.90
CA ILE A 64 -2.97 7.59 -4.53
C ILE A 64 -2.58 6.13 -4.33
N ASN A 65 -1.33 5.87 -3.94
CA ASN A 65 -0.80 4.52 -3.78
C ASN A 65 -0.78 4.12 -2.30
N ALA A 66 -0.94 2.82 -2.04
CA ALA A 66 -0.88 2.25 -0.70
C ALA A 66 0.51 2.37 -0.03
N ASP A 67 1.56 2.61 -0.80
CA ASP A 67 2.94 2.80 -0.31
C ASP A 67 3.22 4.22 0.23
N GLY A 68 2.22 5.10 0.21
CA GLY A 68 2.34 6.48 0.67
C GLY A 68 2.77 7.46 -0.42
N THR A 69 2.85 7.05 -1.69
CA THR A 69 3.13 7.95 -2.83
C THR A 69 1.86 8.38 -3.55
N TYR A 70 1.92 9.49 -4.29
CA TYR A 70 0.83 9.93 -5.16
C TYR A 70 1.36 10.62 -6.44
N THR A 71 0.49 10.71 -7.44
CA THR A 71 0.74 11.43 -8.69
C THR A 71 -0.52 12.13 -9.16
N ASP A 72 -0.39 13.40 -9.56
CA ASP A 72 -1.42 14.18 -10.21
C ASP A 72 -1.06 14.45 -11.67
N THR A 73 -2.01 14.23 -12.58
CA THR A 73 -1.88 14.58 -14.00
C THR A 73 -3.02 15.47 -14.45
N ASP A 74 -2.76 16.32 -15.44
CA ASP A 74 -3.81 17.08 -16.12
C ASP A 74 -4.70 16.17 -17.00
N SER A 75 -5.68 16.76 -17.69
CA SER A 75 -6.57 16.04 -18.61
C SER A 75 -5.88 15.46 -19.84
N GLU A 76 -4.67 15.93 -20.18
CA GLU A 76 -3.85 15.43 -21.29
C GLU A 76 -2.89 14.32 -20.82
N GLY A 77 -2.83 14.06 -19.51
CA GLY A 77 -1.96 13.07 -18.89
C GLY A 77 -0.56 13.59 -18.56
N ASN A 78 -0.31 14.90 -18.65
CA ASN A 78 0.97 15.47 -18.24
C ASN A 78 1.06 15.53 -16.72
N LEU A 79 2.25 15.26 -16.19
CA LEU A 79 2.52 15.35 -14.75
C LEU A 79 2.35 16.79 -14.25
N VAL A 80 1.51 16.98 -13.24
CA VAL A 80 1.30 18.26 -12.54
C VAL A 80 2.00 18.25 -11.19
N ALA A 81 1.88 17.16 -10.43
CA ALA A 81 2.54 16.98 -9.15
C ALA A 81 2.79 15.51 -8.84
N GLU A 82 3.82 15.23 -8.05
CA GLU A 82 4.04 13.94 -7.40
C GLU A 82 4.67 14.16 -6.03
N GLY A 83 4.59 13.15 -5.17
CA GLY A 83 5.23 13.17 -3.87
C GLY A 83 4.66 12.11 -2.94
N THR A 84 4.58 12.45 -1.65
CA THR A 84 4.03 11.57 -0.62
C THR A 84 2.71 12.08 -0.07
N TRP A 85 1.91 11.18 0.48
CA TRP A 85 0.67 11.53 1.17
C TRP A 85 0.55 10.80 2.52
N ALA A 86 -0.24 11.36 3.43
CA ALA A 86 -0.58 10.73 4.70
C ALA A 86 -1.91 11.27 5.25
N VAL A 87 -2.57 10.49 6.11
CA VAL A 87 -3.68 11.01 6.93
C VAL A 87 -3.11 11.64 8.20
N VAL A 88 -3.30 12.95 8.38
CA VAL A 88 -2.85 13.72 9.55
C VAL A 88 -4.05 14.43 10.14
N GLU A 89 -4.34 14.18 11.42
CA GLU A 89 -5.45 14.81 12.15
C GLU A 89 -6.83 14.70 11.45
N GLY A 90 -7.07 13.58 10.75
CA GLY A 90 -8.32 13.34 10.02
C GLY A 90 -8.43 14.10 8.68
N LYS A 91 -7.31 14.61 8.16
CA LYS A 91 -7.19 15.20 6.81
C LYS A 91 -6.22 14.38 5.97
N THR A 92 -6.44 14.33 4.67
CA THR A 92 -5.45 13.78 3.73
C THR A 92 -4.50 14.88 3.34
N CYS A 93 -3.22 14.72 3.65
CA CYS A 93 -2.18 15.70 3.42
C CYS A 93 -1.21 15.22 2.36
N PHE A 94 -0.97 16.06 1.36
CA PHE A 94 -0.03 15.82 0.26
C PHE A 94 1.22 16.67 0.47
N THR A 95 2.39 16.05 0.28
CA THR A 95 3.71 16.67 0.34
C THR A 95 4.38 16.48 -1.02
N PRO A 96 4.23 17.45 -1.95
CA PRO A 96 4.81 17.37 -3.27
C PRO A 96 6.34 17.43 -3.24
N THR A 97 6.97 16.76 -4.20
CA THR A 97 8.39 16.90 -4.54
C THR A 97 8.61 17.65 -5.85
N THR A 98 7.55 17.87 -6.64
CA THR A 98 7.58 18.66 -7.86
C THR A 98 7.86 20.14 -7.55
N GLU A 99 8.79 20.76 -8.30
CA GLU A 99 9.15 22.16 -8.11
C GLU A 99 7.94 23.09 -8.31
N GLY A 100 7.79 24.07 -7.43
CA GLY A 100 6.71 25.06 -7.49
C GLY A 100 5.39 24.61 -6.84
N GLN A 101 5.25 23.34 -6.48
CA GLN A 101 4.10 22.83 -5.74
C GLN A 101 4.30 22.98 -4.22
N THR A 102 3.21 23.19 -3.49
CA THR A 102 3.25 23.37 -2.02
C THR A 102 2.43 22.28 -1.33
N ALA A 103 2.84 21.93 -0.11
CA ALA A 103 2.11 20.96 0.70
C ALA A 103 0.72 21.49 1.07
N MET A 104 -0.28 20.61 1.04
CA MET A 104 -1.67 20.98 1.28
C MET A 104 -2.44 19.81 1.90
N CYS A 105 -3.35 20.11 2.82
CA CYS A 105 -4.22 19.13 3.45
C CYS A 105 -5.68 19.37 3.08
N TYR A 106 -6.44 18.28 3.00
CA TYR A 106 -7.83 18.29 2.57
C TYR A 106 -8.73 17.69 3.63
N THR A 107 -9.84 18.37 3.87
CA THR A 107 -10.99 17.83 4.60
C THR A 107 -11.96 17.24 3.60
N GLU A 108 -12.38 15.99 3.80
CA GLU A 108 -13.17 15.25 2.83
C GLU A 108 -14.57 14.99 3.38
N SER A 109 -15.59 15.15 2.53
CA SER A 109 -16.95 14.72 2.88
C SER A 109 -17.04 13.20 2.91
N ALA A 110 -18.10 12.67 3.52
CA ALA A 110 -18.47 11.27 3.32
C ALA A 110 -18.68 10.99 1.81
N PRO A 111 -18.30 9.80 1.31
CA PRO A 111 -18.58 9.41 -0.07
C PRO A 111 -20.09 9.23 -0.29
N ALA A 112 -20.55 9.65 -1.47
CA ALA A 112 -21.89 9.38 -1.97
C ALA A 112 -22.03 7.91 -2.43
N GLU A 113 -23.22 7.50 -2.86
CA GLU A 113 -23.50 6.14 -3.32
C GLU A 113 -22.63 5.71 -4.51
N ASP A 114 -22.21 6.67 -5.35
CA ASP A 114 -21.30 6.44 -6.49
C ASP A 114 -19.82 6.50 -6.09
N GLY A 115 -19.51 6.65 -4.81
CA GLY A 115 -18.16 6.80 -4.27
C GLY A 115 -17.57 8.20 -4.42
N SER A 116 -18.29 9.16 -5.03
CA SER A 116 -17.81 10.52 -5.17
C SER A 116 -17.84 11.30 -3.85
N PHE A 117 -16.93 12.25 -3.68
CA PHE A 117 -16.89 13.11 -2.50
C PHE A 117 -16.31 14.49 -2.82
N THR A 118 -16.51 15.44 -1.91
CA THR A 118 -15.87 16.75 -1.97
C THR A 118 -14.62 16.76 -1.11
N ALA A 119 -13.49 17.20 -1.66
CA ALA A 119 -12.26 17.47 -0.92
C ALA A 119 -12.06 18.99 -0.83
N THR A 120 -12.02 19.52 0.39
CA THR A 120 -11.84 20.95 0.67
C THR A 120 -10.42 21.19 1.18
N PRO A 121 -9.57 21.91 0.42
CA PRO A 121 -8.22 22.23 0.88
C PRO A 121 -8.26 23.22 2.05
N ASP A 122 -7.16 23.30 2.80
CA ASP A 122 -7.00 24.33 3.84
C ASP A 122 -6.94 25.76 3.25
N GLU A 123 -6.52 25.89 1.97
CA GLU A 123 -6.55 27.14 1.20
C GLU A 123 -7.00 26.87 -0.24
N GLY A 124 -7.89 27.70 -0.79
CA GLY A 124 -8.41 27.57 -2.15
C GLY A 124 -9.85 27.03 -2.19
N ASP A 125 -10.30 26.71 -3.41
CA ASP A 125 -11.67 26.22 -3.65
C ASP A 125 -11.77 24.69 -3.51
N PRO A 126 -12.91 24.15 -3.04
CA PRO A 126 -13.13 22.71 -3.00
C PRO A 126 -13.11 22.05 -4.38
N VAL A 127 -12.68 20.79 -4.42
CA VAL A 127 -12.70 19.95 -5.63
C VAL A 127 -13.66 18.79 -5.46
N THR A 128 -14.19 18.28 -6.57
CA THR A 128 -14.96 17.04 -6.61
C THR A 128 -14.05 15.89 -7.00
N VAL A 129 -14.08 14.82 -6.22
CA VAL A 129 -13.28 13.61 -6.45
C VAL A 129 -14.22 12.46 -6.79
N ARG A 130 -13.90 11.69 -7.83
CA ARG A 130 -14.63 10.50 -8.24
C ARG A 130 -13.66 9.34 -8.43
N PRO A 131 -13.92 8.15 -7.86
CA PRO A 131 -13.16 6.97 -8.22
C PRO A 131 -13.20 6.75 -9.72
N ALA A 132 -12.04 6.52 -10.34
CA ALA A 132 -12.02 6.02 -11.70
C ALA A 132 -12.70 4.64 -11.69
N ALA A 133 -13.52 4.35 -12.70
CA ALA A 133 -14.05 3.01 -12.86
C ALA A 133 -12.86 2.05 -12.91
N ALA A 134 -12.88 1.01 -12.07
CA ALA A 134 -11.84 0.00 -12.08
C ALA A 134 -11.67 -0.51 -13.52
N ALA A 135 -10.45 -0.42 -14.05
CA ALA A 135 -10.12 -1.11 -15.29
C ALA A 135 -10.35 -2.61 -15.02
N GLN A 136 -11.37 -3.17 -15.67
CA GLN A 136 -11.69 -4.60 -15.62
C GLN A 136 -10.69 -5.41 -16.43
#